data_AF-V4QEY7-F1
#
_entry.id   AF-V4QEY7-F1
#
_cell.length_a   1.000
_cell.length_b   1.000
_cell.length_c   1.000
_cell.angle_alpha   90.00
_cell.angle_beta   90.00
_cell.angle_gamma   90.00
#
_symmetry.space_group_name_H-M   'P 1'
#
loop_
_entity.id
_entity.type
_entity.pdbx_description
1 polymer ?
#
loop_
_entity_poly.entity_id
_entity_poly.type
_entity_poly.pdbx_seq_one_letter_code
_entity_poly.pdbx_strand_id
1 'polypeptide(L)'
;MNRRLILSALLSTLSAAVTGLAFVPSAQAGAPKKKGGGLGYSQFPMISVSIRGAGHRHGSMSVEVGLYCEDPKLTERVNLYRPRLMDAYVTKLQGYAANLTATSLIDTDYVGNQLQAVTDKVLGRTGAKLLLGSILLN
;
A
#
# COMPACT_ATOMS: atom_id res chain seq x y z
N MET A 1 40.76 -31.27 18.00
CA MET A 1 39.67 -32.25 18.23
C MET A 1 38.68 -31.64 19.23
N ASN A 2 37.40 -31.55 18.86
CA ASN A 2 36.23 -31.51 19.76
C ASN A 2 35.69 -30.17 20.32
N ARG A 3 35.46 -29.15 19.47
CA ARG A 3 34.50 -28.04 19.77
C ARG A 3 33.03 -28.44 19.58
N ARG A 4 32.78 -29.63 19.03
CA ARG A 4 31.43 -30.15 18.71
C ARG A 4 30.71 -30.79 19.90
N LEU A 5 31.38 -30.96 21.03
CA LEU A 5 30.81 -31.61 22.22
C LEU A 5 30.18 -30.63 23.24
N ILE A 6 30.32 -29.32 23.04
CA ILE A 6 29.69 -28.30 23.91
C ILE A 6 28.31 -27.87 23.38
N LEU A 7 28.02 -28.11 22.10
CA LEU A 7 26.78 -27.71 21.44
C LEU A 7 25.59 -28.67 21.65
N SER A 8 25.82 -29.87 22.19
CA SER A 8 24.78 -30.89 22.38
C SER A 8 24.15 -30.93 23.79
N ALA A 9 24.57 -30.06 24.73
CA ALA A 9 24.13 -30.10 26.13
C ALA A 9 23.07 -29.05 26.50
N LEU A 10 22.61 -28.22 25.56
CA LEU A 10 21.58 -27.19 25.80
C LEU A 10 20.19 -27.56 25.27
N LEU A 11 20.02 -28.80 24.80
CA LEU A 11 18.80 -29.29 24.15
C LEU A 11 18.02 -30.29 25.01
N SER A 12 17.89 -30.01 26.31
CA SER A 12 17.00 -30.81 27.17
C SER A 12 16.75 -30.08 28.47
N THR A 13 15.74 -29.19 28.52
CA THR A 13 14.85 -28.91 29.67
C THR A 13 14.18 -27.54 29.51
N LEU A 14 13.04 -27.48 28.82
CA LEU A 14 11.87 -26.74 29.32
C LEU A 14 10.63 -27.12 28.50
N SER A 15 10.02 -28.22 28.89
CA SER A 15 8.62 -28.50 28.58
C SER A 15 7.80 -28.05 29.79
N ALA A 16 6.61 -27.50 29.51
CA ALA A 16 5.51 -27.14 30.42
C ALA A 16 5.32 -25.66 30.77
N ALA A 17 4.05 -25.25 30.58
CA ALA A 17 3.35 -24.09 31.13
C ALA A 17 3.41 -22.74 30.39
N VAL A 18 2.60 -22.61 29.34
CA VAL A 18 1.73 -21.41 29.17
C VAL A 18 0.35 -21.89 28.71
N THR A 19 -0.49 -22.16 29.70
CA THR A 19 -1.95 -22.15 29.59
C THR A 19 -2.43 -20.72 29.29
N GLY A 20 -3.31 -20.56 28.30
CA GLY A 20 -4.22 -19.42 28.24
C GLY A 20 -3.75 -18.18 27.47
N LEU A 21 -3.41 -18.30 26.18
CA LEU A 21 -3.59 -17.18 25.26
C LEU A 21 -5.07 -17.16 24.85
N ALA A 22 -5.86 -16.42 25.61
CA ALA A 22 -7.17 -15.98 25.16
C ALA A 22 -6.98 -15.26 23.81
N PHE A 23 -7.49 -15.88 22.74
CA PHE A 23 -7.71 -15.20 21.48
C PHE A 23 -8.70 -14.05 21.78
N VAL A 24 -8.18 -12.84 21.90
CA VAL A 24 -9.00 -11.64 21.81
C VAL A 24 -9.12 -11.37 20.31
N PRO A 25 -10.25 -11.69 19.64
CA PRO A 25 -10.47 -11.16 18.31
C PRO A 25 -10.49 -9.65 18.47
N SER A 26 -9.45 -9.00 17.95
CA SER A 26 -9.47 -7.56 17.72
C SER A 26 -10.44 -7.32 16.56
N ALA A 27 -11.73 -7.41 16.86
CA ALA A 27 -12.79 -6.93 16.01
C ALA A 27 -12.77 -5.40 16.11
N GLN A 28 -11.74 -4.81 15.50
CA GLN A 28 -11.78 -3.40 15.13
C GLN A 28 -12.79 -3.30 13.98
N ALA A 29 -14.07 -3.30 14.36
CA ALA A 29 -15.14 -2.81 13.52
C ALA A 29 -14.87 -1.31 13.33
N GLY A 30 -13.98 -1.01 12.40
CA GLY A 30 -13.84 0.33 11.85
C GLY A 30 -15.20 0.68 11.29
N ALA A 31 -15.92 1.54 12.02
CA ALA A 31 -17.15 2.15 11.57
C ALA A 31 -16.98 2.54 10.10
N PRO A 32 -17.95 2.26 9.21
CA PRO A 32 -17.82 2.60 7.81
C PRO A 32 -17.63 4.12 7.76
N LYS A 33 -16.38 4.55 7.53
CA LYS A 33 -16.09 5.93 7.14
C LYS A 33 -17.03 6.17 5.98
N LYS A 34 -18.01 7.06 6.18
CA LYS A 34 -18.92 7.52 5.13
C LYS A 34 -18.04 7.75 3.91
N LYS A 35 -18.26 6.97 2.83
CA LYS A 35 -17.52 7.12 1.57
C LYS A 35 -17.70 8.57 1.15
N GLY A 36 -16.71 9.38 1.48
CA GLY A 36 -16.69 10.81 1.27
C GLY A 36 -16.33 11.04 -0.17
N GLY A 37 -17.35 11.05 -1.01
CA GLY A 37 -17.24 11.44 -2.41
C GLY A 37 -18.53 11.06 -3.09
N GLY A 38 -19.05 11.99 -3.87
CA GLY A 38 -20.36 11.86 -4.51
C GLY A 38 -20.53 10.60 -5.35
N LEU A 39 -21.72 10.45 -5.93
CA LEU A 39 -22.05 9.36 -6.84
C LEU A 39 -20.90 9.13 -7.84
N GLY A 40 -20.29 7.93 -7.80
CA GLY A 40 -19.20 7.56 -8.69
C GLY A 40 -17.77 7.70 -8.12
N TYR A 41 -17.58 8.25 -6.92
CA TYR A 41 -16.27 8.35 -6.30
C TYR A 41 -15.92 7.11 -5.46
N SER A 42 -14.72 6.58 -5.67
CA SER A 42 -14.15 5.46 -4.92
C SER A 42 -12.81 5.88 -4.32
N GLN A 43 -12.78 6.06 -3.00
CA GLN A 43 -11.58 6.38 -2.25
C GLN A 43 -10.72 5.13 -2.03
N PHE A 44 -9.40 5.29 -2.16
CA PHE A 44 -8.43 4.26 -1.82
C PHE A 44 -7.72 4.58 -0.51
N PRO A 45 -7.18 3.56 0.20
CA PRO A 45 -6.29 3.81 1.32
C PRO A 45 -5.05 4.58 0.86
N MET A 46 -4.47 5.36 1.77
CA MET A 46 -3.20 6.04 1.51
C MET A 46 -2.10 5.03 1.22
N ILE A 47 -1.38 5.25 0.13
CA ILE A 47 -0.29 4.38 -0.33
C ILE A 47 1.01 5.01 0.14
N SER A 48 1.81 4.26 0.91
CA SER A 48 3.14 4.72 1.34
C SER A 48 4.21 3.80 0.78
N VAL A 49 5.20 4.38 0.09
CA VAL A 49 6.35 3.67 -0.48
C VAL A 49 7.64 4.25 0.08
N SER A 50 8.66 3.41 0.24
CA SER A 50 9.98 3.85 0.69
C SER A 50 10.79 4.42 -0.48
N ILE A 51 11.54 5.47 -0.19
CA ILE A 51 12.47 6.09 -1.12
C ILE A 51 13.89 5.69 -0.72
N ARG A 52 14.69 5.40 -1.74
CA ARG A 52 16.11 5.08 -1.55
C ARG A 52 16.88 6.37 -1.30
N GLY A 53 17.08 6.74 -0.03
CA GLY A 53 17.98 7.85 0.27
C GLY A 53 19.45 7.44 0.14
N ALA A 54 20.31 8.44 0.03
CA ALA A 54 21.75 8.24 0.03
C ALA A 54 22.21 7.81 1.44
N GLY A 55 22.76 6.60 1.58
CA GLY A 55 23.26 6.06 2.85
C GLY A 55 22.17 5.44 3.75
N HIS A 56 22.17 5.80 5.04
CA HIS A 56 21.24 5.28 6.07
C HIS A 56 19.93 6.07 6.19
N ARG A 57 19.72 7.11 5.36
CA ARG A 57 18.48 7.89 5.37
C ARG A 57 17.47 7.23 4.45
N HIS A 58 16.40 6.70 5.02
CA HIS A 58 15.25 6.22 4.26
C HIS A 58 14.18 7.30 4.28
N GLY A 59 13.75 7.74 3.11
CA GLY A 59 12.59 8.60 2.98
C GLY A 59 11.32 7.78 2.75
N SER A 60 10.16 8.40 2.91
CA SER A 60 8.87 7.81 2.55
C SER A 60 8.04 8.76 1.71
N MET A 61 7.44 8.24 0.64
CA MET A 61 6.47 8.95 -0.18
C MET A 61 5.08 8.38 0.11
N SER A 62 4.19 9.21 0.63
CA SER A 62 2.79 8.86 0.86
C SER A 62 1.88 9.58 -0.13
N VAL A 63 0.97 8.85 -0.77
CA VAL A 63 0.06 9.35 -1.80
C VAL A 63 -1.37 8.96 -1.47
N GLU A 64 -2.27 9.95 -1.47
CA GLU A 64 -3.71 9.71 -1.42
C GLU A 64 -4.29 9.71 -2.83
N VAL A 65 -5.04 8.66 -3.17
CA VAL A 65 -5.63 8.46 -4.50
C VAL A 65 -7.13 8.19 -4.37
N GLY A 66 -7.90 8.78 -5.28
CA GLY A 66 -9.31 8.47 -5.53
C GLY A 66 -9.55 8.17 -7.00
N LEU A 67 -10.57 7.38 -7.30
CA LEU A 67 -11.10 7.22 -8.65
C LEU A 67 -12.51 7.78 -8.73
N TYR A 68 -12.76 8.59 -9.74
CA TYR A 68 -14.09 9.04 -10.11
C TYR A 68 -14.54 8.36 -11.39
N CYS A 69 -15.73 7.77 -11.38
CA CYS A 69 -16.35 7.12 -12.52
C CYS A 69 -17.75 7.70 -12.74
N GLU A 70 -18.06 8.13 -13.95
CA GLU A 70 -19.40 8.62 -14.30
C GLU A 70 -20.39 7.45 -14.44
N ASP A 71 -19.94 6.29 -14.93
CA ASP A 71 -20.77 5.09 -15.08
C ASP A 71 -20.89 4.25 -13.79
N PRO A 72 -22.10 3.80 -13.41
CA PRO A 72 -22.29 2.93 -12.26
C PRO A 72 -21.66 1.55 -12.46
N LYS A 73 -21.72 1.00 -13.69
CA LYS A 73 -21.08 -0.28 -14.06
C LYS A 73 -19.54 -0.21 -13.98
N LEU A 74 -18.96 0.97 -14.21
CA LEU A 74 -17.51 1.18 -13.99
C LEU A 74 -17.21 1.18 -12.50
N THR A 75 -18.02 1.87 -11.70
CA THR A 75 -17.84 1.96 -10.26
C THR A 75 -17.86 0.58 -9.59
N GLU A 76 -18.80 -0.30 -9.96
CA GLU A 76 -18.83 -1.70 -9.48
C GLU A 76 -17.56 -2.46 -9.82
N ARG A 77 -17.06 -2.29 -11.05
CA ARG A 77 -15.81 -2.90 -11.50
C ARG A 77 -14.63 -2.37 -10.69
N VAL A 78 -14.53 -1.07 -10.47
CA VAL A 78 -13.48 -0.48 -9.63
C VAL A 78 -13.50 -1.09 -8.22
N ASN A 79 -14.69 -1.27 -7.63
CA ASN A 79 -14.81 -1.91 -6.32
C ASN A 79 -14.35 -3.37 -6.32
N LEU A 80 -14.64 -4.13 -7.39
CA LEU A 80 -14.22 -5.53 -7.55
C LEU A 80 -12.71 -5.66 -7.79
N TYR A 81 -12.14 -4.79 -8.63
CA TYR A 81 -10.72 -4.79 -9.00
C TYR A 81 -9.83 -3.99 -8.04
N ARG A 82 -10.41 -3.43 -6.96
CA ARG A 82 -9.71 -2.65 -5.94
C ARG A 82 -8.38 -3.23 -5.47
N PRO A 83 -8.26 -4.52 -5.08
CA PRO A 83 -6.96 -5.07 -4.65
C PRO A 83 -5.92 -5.09 -5.77
N ARG A 84 -6.33 -5.33 -7.02
CA ARG A 84 -5.44 -5.31 -8.18
C ARG A 84 -4.99 -3.89 -8.55
N LEU A 85 -5.90 -2.92 -8.45
CA LEU A 85 -5.57 -1.51 -8.62
C LEU A 85 -4.54 -1.06 -7.58
N MET A 86 -4.71 -1.48 -6.33
CA MET A 86 -3.75 -1.18 -5.26
C MET A 86 -2.36 -1.75 -5.53
N ASP A 87 -2.27 -3.02 -5.89
CA ASP A 87 -1.00 -3.65 -6.25
C ASP A 87 -0.30 -2.91 -7.41
N ALA A 88 -1.06 -2.55 -8.45
CA ALA A 88 -0.53 -1.84 -9.60
C ALA A 88 -0.06 -0.41 -9.26
N TYR A 89 -0.79 0.32 -8.41
CA TYR A 89 -0.38 1.64 -7.94
C TYR A 89 0.87 1.58 -7.07
N VAL A 90 0.93 0.66 -6.10
CA VAL A 90 2.11 0.44 -5.25
C VAL A 90 3.32 0.14 -6.12
N THR A 91 3.21 -0.79 -7.07
CA THR A 91 4.30 -1.17 -7.97
C THR A 91 4.82 0.03 -8.78
N LYS A 92 3.92 0.87 -9.31
CA LYS A 92 4.32 2.07 -10.06
C LYS A 92 4.96 3.13 -9.18
N LEU A 93 4.37 3.41 -8.03
CA LEU A 93 4.91 4.39 -7.08
C LEU A 93 6.25 3.94 -6.54
N GLN A 94 6.46 2.66 -6.29
CA GLN A 94 7.73 2.12 -5.82
C GLN A 94 8.82 2.22 -6.90
N GLY A 95 8.49 1.96 -8.17
CA GLY A 95 9.41 2.18 -9.29
C GLY A 95 9.78 3.66 -9.50
N TYR A 96 8.83 4.56 -9.26
CA TYR A 96 9.09 6.01 -9.29
C TYR A 96 9.96 6.45 -8.10
N ALA A 97 9.59 6.03 -6.88
CA ALA A 97 10.29 6.33 -5.64
C ALA A 97 11.72 5.77 -5.59
N ALA A 98 12.00 4.68 -6.32
CA ALA A 98 13.35 4.11 -6.42
C ALA A 98 14.38 5.08 -7.03
N ASN A 99 13.91 6.05 -7.84
CA ASN A 99 14.75 7.06 -8.49
C ASN A 99 14.74 8.41 -7.76
N LEU A 100 13.94 8.54 -6.69
CA LEU A 100 13.85 9.76 -5.90
C LEU A 100 14.84 9.74 -4.74
N THR A 101 15.12 10.93 -4.21
CA THR A 101 15.76 11.15 -2.92
C THR A 101 14.82 11.98 -2.04
N ALA A 102 15.06 12.04 -0.73
CA ALA A 102 14.22 12.81 0.20
C ALA A 102 14.17 14.32 -0.12
N THR A 103 15.13 14.85 -0.87
CA THR A 103 15.17 16.26 -1.33
C THR A 103 14.77 16.43 -2.79
N SER A 104 14.36 15.36 -3.48
CA SER A 104 13.93 15.43 -4.87
C SER A 104 12.56 16.10 -5.00
N LEU A 105 12.38 16.89 -6.06
CA LEU A 105 11.06 17.42 -6.41
C LEU A 105 10.20 16.31 -7.01
N ILE A 106 8.92 16.31 -6.66
CA ILE A 106 7.93 15.37 -7.21
C ILE A 106 7.22 16.05 -8.37
N ASP A 107 7.32 15.45 -9.56
CA ASP A 107 6.47 15.81 -10.69
C ASP A 107 5.09 15.16 -10.51
N THR A 108 4.11 15.98 -10.17
CA THR A 108 2.73 15.52 -9.90
C THR A 108 2.00 15.16 -11.20
N ASP A 109 2.29 15.85 -12.30
CA ASP A 109 1.69 15.58 -13.60
C ASP A 109 2.16 14.23 -14.13
N TYR A 110 3.46 13.94 -14.01
CA TYR A 110 4.01 12.64 -14.36
C TYR A 110 3.38 11.50 -13.54
N VAL A 111 3.29 11.66 -12.22
CA VAL A 111 2.67 10.65 -11.33
C VAL A 111 1.20 10.45 -11.68
N GLY A 112 0.45 11.53 -11.89
CA GLY A 112 -0.97 11.47 -12.28
C GLY A 112 -1.18 10.72 -13.59
N ASN A 113 -0.42 11.07 -14.62
CA ASN A 113 -0.49 10.41 -15.93
C ASN A 113 -0.13 8.92 -15.84
N GLN A 114 0.90 8.57 -15.07
CA GLN A 114 1.34 7.19 -14.92
C GLN A 114 0.31 6.32 -14.18
N LEU A 115 -0.30 6.86 -13.12
CA LEU A 115 -1.34 6.17 -12.36
C LEU A 115 -2.64 6.06 -13.16
N GLN A 116 -3.01 7.08 -13.92
CA GLN A 116 -4.13 7.04 -14.87
C GLN A 116 -3.92 5.92 -15.90
N ALA A 117 -2.75 5.88 -16.54
CA ALA A 117 -2.44 4.85 -17.54
C ALA A 117 -2.50 3.42 -16.96
N VAL A 118 -2.09 3.23 -15.70
CA VAL A 118 -2.23 1.94 -15.01
C VAL A 118 -3.69 1.63 -14.68
N THR A 119 -4.48 2.63 -14.28
CA THR A 119 -5.91 2.46 -14.05
C THR A 119 -6.61 1.95 -15.30
N ASP A 120 -6.36 2.58 -16.45
CA ASP A 120 -6.95 2.20 -17.73
C ASP A 120 -6.53 0.79 -18.16
N LYS A 121 -5.26 0.41 -17.91
CA LYS A 121 -4.76 -0.95 -18.16
C LYS A 121 -5.44 -2.01 -17.28
N VAL A 122 -5.63 -1.73 -15.98
CA VAL A 122 -6.25 -2.69 -15.05
C VAL A 122 -7.75 -2.82 -15.30
N LEU A 123 -8.43 -1.72 -15.64
CA LEU A 123 -9.86 -1.73 -15.93
C LEU A 123 -10.19 -2.22 -17.35
N GLY A 124 -9.21 -2.22 -18.26
CA GLY A 124 -9.33 -2.66 -19.65
C GLY A 124 -10.16 -1.70 -20.52
N ARG A 125 -10.49 -0.52 -20.01
CA ARG A 125 -11.22 0.55 -20.70
C ARG A 125 -10.93 1.89 -20.04
N THR A 126 -10.99 2.95 -20.84
CA THR A 126 -10.96 4.32 -20.36
C THR A 126 -12.31 4.73 -19.76
N GLY A 127 -12.31 5.73 -18.86
CA GLY A 127 -13.54 6.28 -18.26
C GLY A 127 -13.51 6.45 -16.75
N ALA A 128 -12.46 5.96 -16.08
CA ALA A 128 -12.18 6.31 -14.69
C ALA A 128 -11.20 7.48 -14.65
N LYS A 129 -11.53 8.56 -13.95
CA LYS A 129 -10.65 9.70 -13.71
C LYS A 129 -9.91 9.50 -12.39
N LEU A 130 -8.58 9.48 -12.45
CA LEU A 130 -7.73 9.43 -11.27
C LEU A 130 -7.61 10.81 -10.63
N LEU A 131 -7.82 10.85 -9.32
CA LEU A 131 -7.74 12.04 -8.50
C LEU A 131 -6.64 11.84 -7.46
N LEU A 132 -5.73 12.79 -7.41
CA LEU A 132 -4.68 12.85 -6.39
C LEU A 132 -5.15 13.79 -5.29
N GLY A 133 -5.20 13.29 -4.06
CA GLY A 133 -5.60 14.09 -2.90
C GLY A 133 -4.41 14.85 -2.33
N SER A 134 -3.40 14.10 -1.90
CA SER A 134 -2.18 14.65 -1.32
C SER A 134 -0.98 13.77 -1.67
N ILE A 135 0.19 14.40 -1.78
CA ILE A 135 1.47 13.73 -1.90
C ILE A 135 2.39 14.30 -0.84
N LEU A 136 2.92 13.44 0.01
CA LEU A 136 3.81 13.78 1.11
C LEU A 136 5.15 13.09 0.89
N LEU A 137 6.22 13.85 1.05
CA LEU A 137 7.60 13.39 0.97
C LEU A 137 8.29 13.70 2.30
N ASN A 138 8.93 12.69 2.90
CA ASN A 138 9.71 12.82 4.14
C ASN A 138 11.05 12.09 3.97
#